data_AF-A0A2W4WUE4-F1
#
_entry.id   AF-A0A2W4WUE4-F1
#
_cell.length_a   1.000
_cell.length_b   1.000
_cell.length_c   1.000
_cell.angle_alpha   90.00
_cell.angle_beta   90.00
_cell.angle_gamma   90.00
#
_symmetry.space_group_name_H-M   'P 1'
#
loop_
_entity.id
_entity.type
_entity.pdbx_description
1 polymer ?
#
loop_
_entity_poly.entity_id
_entity_poly.type
_entity_poly.pdbx_seq_one_letter_code
_entity_poly.pdbx_strand_id
1 'polypeptide(L)'
;MKIAPYIIGKFVARQAIGAVEAGDRTYGVNYEPQVEAGTAFPGYFVKSTAPYNTDNISDKERRELKAYAKPEDAKAWIEAIAQDLHRIHCDPSIRYAPELVIAVHGYSMLENTVLDWYNNLYRYIAHDDPIIRQRRNVVFVGYRWSSERMSLSLDNFRKNVIALPDIPRWILVLSMVLVLRFMAWPIVTGQWGRALGTVAAMKPIQDLIAASWIKSVASWAAKVAVHPLFITLDRIVLSLIFLLAFSMMTLLLLRMFVYFRDVYRAMNFAVPDLTELIRQLDQALANLQGNK
;
A
#
# COMPACT_ATOMS: atom_id res chain seq x y z
N MET A 1 10.36 -11.04 30.41
CA MET A 1 9.42 -9.91 30.27
C MET A 1 8.91 -9.92 28.83
N LYS A 2 7.61 -10.04 28.59
CA LYS A 2 7.07 -9.95 27.21
C LYS A 2 7.33 -8.53 26.70
N ILE A 3 7.91 -8.41 25.51
CA ILE A 3 8.05 -7.13 24.82
C ILE A 3 6.64 -6.52 24.73
N ALA A 4 6.46 -5.26 25.13
CA ALA A 4 5.18 -4.58 24.92
C ALA A 4 4.92 -4.57 23.42
N PRO A 5 3.77 -5.07 22.92
CA PRO A 5 3.58 -5.27 21.49
C PRO A 5 3.39 -3.94 20.73
N TYR A 6 3.60 -2.80 21.38
CA TYR A 6 3.40 -1.47 20.80
C TYR A 6 4.41 -0.45 21.36
N ILE A 7 4.62 0.60 20.57
CA ILE A 7 5.34 1.83 20.88
C ILE A 7 4.29 2.92 21.00
N ILE A 8 4.35 3.72 22.07
CA ILE A 8 3.38 4.80 22.32
C ILE A 8 4.11 6.13 22.36
N GLY A 9 3.50 7.18 21.83
CA GLY A 9 3.92 8.56 21.99
C GLY A 9 2.70 9.47 22.13
N LYS A 10 2.88 10.66 22.69
CA LYS A 10 1.81 11.68 22.76
C LYS A 10 1.67 12.38 21.41
N PHE A 11 0.45 12.68 20.97
CA PHE A 11 0.28 13.69 19.93
C PHE A 11 0.75 15.00 20.51
N VAL A 12 1.78 15.58 19.90
CA VAL A 12 1.97 17.01 20.07
C VAL A 12 1.23 17.64 18.92
N ALA A 13 0.27 18.52 19.24
CA ALA A 13 -0.46 19.28 18.25
C ALA A 13 0.59 20.00 17.39
N ARG A 14 0.89 19.43 16.22
CA ARG A 14 1.64 20.17 15.21
C ARG A 14 0.67 21.25 14.77
N GLN A 15 0.99 22.51 15.07
CA GLN A 15 0.42 23.61 14.33
C GLN A 15 0.75 23.30 12.85
N ALA A 16 -0.25 22.79 12.13
CA ALA A 16 -0.20 22.65 10.69
C ALA A 16 -0.34 24.06 10.09
N ILE A 17 0.60 24.95 10.39
CA ILE A 17 0.68 26.25 9.76
C ILE A 17 1.45 26.05 8.46
N GLY A 18 0.72 26.11 7.34
CA GLY A 18 1.25 26.57 6.05
C GLY A 18 1.75 25.54 5.04
N ALA A 19 1.94 24.27 5.38
CA ALA A 19 2.57 23.31 4.43
C ALA A 19 1.61 22.67 3.40
N VAL A 20 0.30 22.97 3.45
CA VAL A 20 -0.67 22.47 2.46
C VAL A 20 -0.86 23.44 1.29
N GLU A 21 -0.47 24.72 1.43
CA GLU A 21 -0.59 25.71 0.35
C GLU A 21 0.67 25.84 -0.51
N ALA A 22 1.85 25.47 -0.01
CA ALA A 22 3.06 25.37 -0.81
C ALA A 22 3.27 23.90 -1.16
N GLY A 23 3.17 23.52 -2.44
CA GLY A 23 3.35 22.14 -2.94
C GLY A 23 4.76 21.55 -2.77
N ASP A 24 5.43 21.82 -1.66
CA ASP A 24 6.77 21.37 -1.34
C ASP A 24 6.72 20.03 -0.59
N ARG A 25 7.15 18.98 -1.29
CA ARG A 25 7.14 17.58 -0.82
C ARG A 25 8.42 17.24 -0.04
N THR A 26 9.00 18.18 0.70
CA THR A 26 10.21 17.95 1.48
C THR A 26 9.86 17.38 2.86
N TYR A 27 9.61 16.07 2.90
CA TYR A 27 9.45 15.29 4.13
C TYR A 27 10.82 15.01 4.76
N GLY A 28 11.16 15.67 5.87
CA GLY A 28 12.35 15.27 6.63
C GLY A 28 13.00 16.25 7.60
N VAL A 29 12.29 17.27 8.13
CA VAL A 29 12.90 18.19 9.09
C VAL A 29 12.41 17.90 10.50
N ASN A 30 13.37 17.63 11.39
CA ASN A 30 13.17 17.56 12.84
C ASN A 30 12.65 18.91 13.33
N TYR A 31 11.38 18.98 13.72
CA TYR A 31 10.80 20.15 14.35
C TYR A 31 10.34 19.79 15.77
N GLU A 32 10.92 20.47 16.75
CA GLU A 32 10.45 20.47 18.13
C GLU A 32 9.15 21.28 18.23
N PRO A 33 8.09 20.72 18.83
CA PRO A 33 6.79 21.36 18.87
C PRO A 33 6.62 22.29 20.08
N GLN A 34 6.06 23.50 19.86
CA GLN A 34 5.52 24.34 20.92
C GLN A 34 4.02 24.07 21.09
N VAL A 35 3.60 23.69 22.29
CA VAL A 35 2.20 23.45 22.67
C VAL A 35 1.60 24.78 23.11
N GLU A 36 0.63 25.32 22.36
CA GLU A 36 -0.24 26.37 22.89
C GLU A 36 -1.09 25.76 24.02
N ALA A 37 -0.83 26.24 25.24
CA ALA A 37 -1.51 25.83 26.45
C ALA A 37 -2.97 26.33 26.43
N GLY A 38 -3.88 25.54 25.87
CA GLY A 38 -5.29 25.95 25.81
C GLY A 38 -6.22 24.97 25.12
N THR A 39 -6.62 23.91 25.83
CA THR A 39 -7.96 23.28 25.72
C THR A 39 -8.34 22.62 24.38
N ALA A 40 -7.84 21.42 24.13
CA ALA A 40 -8.57 20.44 23.32
C ALA A 40 -8.93 19.25 24.21
N PHE A 41 -8.13 18.19 24.24
CA PHE A 41 -8.18 17.08 25.20
C PHE A 41 -6.99 16.16 24.91
N PRO A 42 -6.57 15.23 25.79
CA PRO A 42 -5.35 14.44 25.59
C PRO A 42 -5.39 13.59 24.31
N GLY A 43 -4.27 13.55 23.57
CA GLY A 43 -4.11 12.77 22.35
C GLY A 43 -2.83 11.93 22.35
N TYR A 44 -2.90 10.68 21.87
CA TYR A 44 -1.78 9.73 21.82
C TYR A 44 -1.72 8.95 20.50
N PHE A 45 -0.51 8.66 20.03
CA PHE A 45 -0.23 7.77 18.91
C PHE A 45 0.33 6.45 19.43
N VAL A 46 -0.31 5.34 19.09
CA VAL A 46 0.11 3.99 19.43
C VAL A 46 0.45 3.25 18.15
N LYS A 47 1.61 2.60 18.10
CA LYS A 47 2.08 1.83 16.94
C LYS A 47 2.40 0.41 17.37
N SER A 48 1.76 -0.57 16.75
CA SER A 48 2.12 -1.99 16.90
C SER A 48 3.55 -2.27 16.43
N THR A 49 4.23 -3.13 17.17
CA THR A 49 5.56 -3.69 16.86
C THR A 49 5.48 -4.92 15.98
N ALA A 50 4.28 -5.31 15.54
CA ALA A 50 4.08 -6.44 14.65
C ALA A 50 4.95 -6.30 13.39
N PRO A 51 5.58 -7.39 12.94
CA PRO A 51 6.51 -7.34 11.82
C PRO A 51 5.84 -6.82 10.55
N TYR A 52 6.62 -6.07 9.76
CA TYR A 52 6.28 -5.78 8.37
C TYR A 52 6.31 -7.07 7.54
N ASN A 53 5.48 -7.11 6.51
CA ASN A 53 5.16 -8.31 5.74
C ASN A 53 6.20 -8.68 4.67
N THR A 54 7.08 -7.74 4.31
CA THR A 54 8.29 -8.12 3.60
C THR A 54 9.26 -8.63 4.64
N ASP A 55 9.55 -9.93 4.62
CA ASP A 55 10.59 -10.58 5.44
C ASP A 55 12.02 -9.98 5.26
N ASN A 56 12.13 -8.84 4.56
CA ASN A 56 13.32 -8.07 4.29
C ASN A 56 13.37 -6.73 5.07
N ILE A 57 12.78 -6.63 6.26
CA ILE A 57 13.32 -5.64 7.21
C ILE A 57 14.75 -6.08 7.50
N SER A 58 15.72 -5.19 7.20
CA SER A 58 17.11 -5.50 7.47
C SER A 58 17.28 -5.86 8.96
N ASP A 59 18.22 -6.73 9.29
CA ASP A 59 18.52 -7.04 10.69
C ASP A 59 18.82 -5.77 11.51
N LYS A 60 19.37 -4.75 10.85
CA LYS A 60 19.55 -3.41 11.40
C LYS A 60 18.22 -2.77 11.79
N GLU A 61 17.25 -2.70 10.88
CA GLU A 61 15.92 -2.14 11.14
C GLU A 61 15.15 -2.94 12.21
N ARG A 62 15.29 -4.27 12.21
CA ARG A 62 14.74 -5.13 13.27
C ARG A 62 15.36 -4.85 14.63
N ARG A 63 16.68 -4.63 14.69
CA ARG A 63 17.40 -4.25 15.93
C ARG A 63 16.99 -2.85 16.39
N GLU A 64 16.84 -1.91 15.46
CA GLU A 64 16.37 -0.55 15.75
C GLU A 64 14.95 -0.57 16.31
N LEU A 65 13.99 -1.26 15.68
CA LEU A 65 12.63 -1.40 16.20
C LEU A 65 12.58 -2.01 17.60
N LYS A 66 13.40 -3.04 17.85
CA LYS A 66 13.54 -3.62 19.20
C LYS A 66 14.17 -2.66 20.21
N ALA A 67 15.11 -1.81 19.78
CA ALA A 67 15.73 -0.82 20.64
C ALA A 67 14.77 0.32 21.01
N TYR A 68 13.84 0.67 20.11
CA TYR A 68 12.78 1.67 20.37
C TYR A 68 11.60 1.12 21.17
N ALA A 69 11.28 -0.18 21.03
CA ALA A 69 10.20 -0.82 21.78
C ALA A 69 10.65 -1.25 23.19
N LYS A 70 10.99 -0.27 24.04
CA LYS A 70 11.29 -0.54 25.44
C LYS A 70 9.99 -0.77 26.22
N PRO A 71 9.83 -1.90 26.93
CA PRO A 71 8.62 -2.19 27.69
C PRO A 71 8.32 -1.15 28.77
N GLU A 72 9.36 -0.55 29.36
CA GLU A 72 9.25 0.49 30.39
C GLU A 72 8.60 1.76 29.83
N ASP A 73 8.99 2.18 28.63
CA ASP A 73 8.40 3.34 27.95
C ASP A 73 6.92 3.10 27.65
N ALA A 74 6.58 1.92 27.11
CA ALA A 74 5.20 1.56 26.81
C ALA A 74 4.31 1.57 28.08
N LYS A 75 4.83 1.05 29.19
CA LYS A 75 4.13 1.07 30.48
C LYS A 75 3.90 2.51 30.97
N ALA A 76 4.92 3.35 30.94
CA ALA A 76 4.81 4.76 31.34
C ALA A 76 3.77 5.52 30.52
N TRP A 77 3.68 5.24 29.21
CA TRP A 77 2.66 5.84 28.35
C TRP A 77 1.25 5.31 28.62
N ILE A 78 1.08 4.02 28.90
CA ILE A 78 -0.22 3.48 29.33
C ILE A 78 -0.66 4.14 30.63
N GLU A 79 0.24 4.25 31.60
CA GLU A 79 -0.01 4.95 32.86
C GLU A 79 -0.40 6.41 32.61
N ALA A 80 0.23 7.09 31.66
CA ALA A 80 -0.14 8.46 31.28
C ALA A 80 -1.56 8.56 30.69
N ILE A 81 -1.96 7.63 29.80
CA ILE A 81 -3.34 7.58 29.25
C ILE A 81 -4.35 7.30 30.38
N ALA A 82 -4.04 6.34 31.26
CA ALA A 82 -4.88 5.99 32.40
C ALA A 82 -5.04 7.17 33.37
N GLN A 83 -3.96 7.89 33.65
CA GLN A 83 -3.98 9.10 34.48
C GLN A 83 -4.87 10.18 33.88
N ASP A 84 -4.82 10.40 32.56
CA ASP A 84 -5.66 11.39 31.91
C ASP A 84 -7.15 11.01 31.95
N LEU A 85 -7.48 9.74 31.73
CA LEU A 85 -8.84 9.21 31.92
C LEU A 85 -9.32 9.32 33.38
N HIS A 86 -8.45 8.97 34.35
CA HIS A 86 -8.76 9.07 35.77
C HIS A 86 -8.94 10.52 36.23
N ARG A 87 -8.10 11.44 35.73
CA ARG A 87 -8.22 12.88 35.97
C ARG A 87 -9.57 13.40 35.46
N ILE A 88 -10.00 12.99 34.27
CA ILE A 88 -11.31 13.32 33.72
C ILE A 88 -12.43 12.79 34.63
N HIS A 89 -12.30 11.55 35.11
CA HIS A 89 -13.28 10.93 35.99
C HIS A 89 -13.43 11.64 37.35
N CYS A 90 -12.33 12.17 37.88
CA CYS A 90 -12.30 12.83 39.19
C CYS A 90 -12.58 14.33 39.13
N ASP A 91 -12.59 14.95 37.95
CA ASP A 91 -12.84 16.38 37.78
C ASP A 91 -14.33 16.69 37.98
N PRO A 92 -14.74 17.36 39.07
CA PRO A 92 -16.16 17.64 39.35
C PRO A 92 -16.78 18.61 38.34
N SER A 93 -15.98 19.31 37.54
CA SER A 93 -16.47 20.19 36.47
C SER A 93 -16.92 19.41 35.22
N ILE A 94 -16.56 18.13 35.11
CA ILE A 94 -16.90 17.26 33.98
C ILE A 94 -18.10 16.37 34.37
N ARG A 95 -19.26 16.63 33.76
CA ARG A 95 -20.51 15.92 34.09
C ARG A 95 -20.63 14.53 33.47
N TYR A 96 -19.82 14.23 32.46
CA TYR A 96 -19.93 13.01 31.66
C TYR A 96 -18.79 12.05 31.99
N ALA A 97 -19.05 10.75 31.86
CA ALA A 97 -18.03 9.72 32.04
C ALA A 97 -16.86 9.90 31.05
N PRO A 98 -15.62 9.53 31.43
CA PRO A 98 -14.50 9.52 30.50
C PRO A 98 -14.78 8.65 29.28
N GLU A 99 -14.43 9.15 28.10
CA GLU A 99 -14.58 8.51 26.80
C GLU A 99 -13.20 8.30 26.17
N LEU A 100 -12.88 7.06 25.82
CA LEU A 100 -11.67 6.71 25.08
C LEU A 100 -12.02 6.50 23.61
N VAL A 101 -11.49 7.34 22.73
CA VAL A 101 -11.69 7.23 21.28
C VAL A 101 -10.43 6.67 20.65
N ILE A 102 -10.54 5.48 20.04
CA ILE A 102 -9.43 4.84 19.32
C ILE A 102 -9.72 4.89 17.82
N ALA A 103 -8.95 5.69 17.08
CA ALA A 103 -8.97 5.71 15.64
C ALA A 103 -7.97 4.69 15.08
N VAL A 104 -8.40 3.84 14.17
CA VAL A 104 -7.56 2.83 13.50
C VAL A 104 -7.48 3.16 12.02
N HIS A 105 -6.27 3.15 11.44
CA HIS A 105 -6.08 3.54 10.06
C HIS A 105 -6.49 2.43 9.08
N GLY A 106 -6.84 2.88 7.88
CA GLY A 106 -7.12 2.03 6.74
C GLY A 106 -5.88 1.43 6.08
N TYR A 107 -6.11 0.74 4.97
CA TYR A 107 -5.11 -0.04 4.26
C TYR A 107 -3.99 0.81 3.63
N SER A 108 -2.78 0.22 3.53
CA SER A 108 -1.64 0.70 2.74
C SER A 108 -1.18 2.15 2.98
N MET A 109 -1.38 2.68 4.18
CA MET A 109 -0.85 4.01 4.52
C MET A 109 0.57 3.90 5.06
N LEU A 110 1.47 4.77 4.59
CA LEU A 110 2.82 4.90 5.12
C LEU A 110 2.78 5.45 6.55
N GLU A 111 3.80 5.17 7.35
CA GLU A 111 3.85 5.62 8.76
C GLU A 111 3.69 7.13 8.92
N ASN A 112 4.41 7.91 8.11
CA ASN A 112 4.27 9.37 8.08
C ASN A 112 2.88 9.78 7.63
N THR A 113 2.32 9.15 6.60
CA THR A 113 0.95 9.42 6.14
C THR A 113 -0.10 9.10 7.21
N VAL A 114 0.06 8.01 7.96
CA VAL A 114 -0.83 7.66 9.07
C VAL A 114 -0.70 8.68 10.20
N LEU A 115 0.53 9.09 10.52
CA LEU A 115 0.77 10.09 11.55
C LEU A 115 0.17 11.45 11.16
N ASP A 116 0.36 11.88 9.92
CA ASP A 116 -0.23 13.10 9.37
C ASP A 116 -1.76 13.02 9.34
N TRP A 117 -2.31 11.86 8.97
CA TRP A 117 -3.74 11.61 9.00
C TRP A 117 -4.30 11.73 10.41
N TYR A 118 -3.67 11.11 11.41
CA TYR A 118 -4.10 11.25 12.80
C TYR A 118 -3.90 12.65 13.35
N ASN A 119 -2.83 13.35 12.97
CA ASN A 119 -2.62 14.74 13.35
C ASN A 119 -3.72 15.64 12.78
N ASN A 120 -4.12 15.42 11.53
CA ASN A 120 -5.22 16.14 10.90
C ASN A 120 -6.56 15.81 11.55
N LEU A 121 -6.83 14.54 11.83
CA LEU A 121 -8.03 14.11 12.53
C LEU A 121 -8.09 14.70 13.93
N TYR A 122 -7.00 14.62 14.69
CA TYR A 122 -6.87 15.21 16.00
C TYR A 122 -7.05 16.73 15.95
N ARG A 123 -6.39 17.44 15.02
CA ARG A 123 -6.55 18.89 14.81
C ARG A 123 -8.02 19.24 14.56
N TYR A 124 -8.69 18.48 13.69
CA TYR A 124 -10.08 18.71 13.36
C TYR A 124 -10.99 18.57 14.60
N ILE A 125 -10.88 17.47 15.35
CA ILE A 125 -11.70 17.26 16.55
C ILE A 125 -11.33 18.20 17.72
N ALA A 126 -10.08 18.63 17.78
CA ALA A 126 -9.53 19.49 18.82
C ALA A 126 -9.85 20.97 18.63
N HIS A 127 -9.89 21.43 17.37
CA HIS A 127 -9.93 22.85 17.04
C HIS A 127 -11.10 23.22 16.12
N ASP A 128 -11.31 22.44 15.06
CA ASP A 128 -12.19 22.83 13.95
C ASP A 128 -13.66 22.44 14.21
N ASP A 129 -13.92 21.34 14.94
CA ASP A 129 -15.27 20.87 15.27
C ASP A 129 -15.77 21.50 16.59
N PRO A 130 -16.73 22.44 16.56
CA PRO A 130 -17.18 23.14 17.77
C PRO A 130 -17.97 22.24 18.73
N ILE A 131 -18.56 21.15 18.25
CA ILE A 131 -19.36 20.23 19.08
C ILE A 131 -18.41 19.30 19.84
N ILE A 132 -17.42 18.73 19.17
CA ILE A 132 -16.47 17.79 19.77
C ILE A 132 -15.48 18.53 20.68
N ARG A 133 -14.99 19.72 20.27
CA ARG A 133 -14.05 20.50 21.07
C ARG A 133 -14.58 20.88 22.45
N GLN A 134 -15.89 21.04 22.61
CA GLN A 134 -16.51 21.31 23.92
C GLN A 134 -16.54 20.09 24.84
N ARG A 135 -16.30 18.88 24.32
CA ARG A 135 -16.26 17.64 25.11
C ARG A 135 -14.94 17.56 25.86
N ARG A 136 -14.98 17.87 27.17
CA ARG A 136 -13.82 17.77 28.07
C ARG A 136 -13.58 16.35 28.59
N ASN A 137 -14.46 15.40 28.26
CA ASN A 137 -14.43 14.03 28.75
C ASN A 137 -13.74 13.02 27.81
N VAL A 138 -13.02 13.46 26.79
CA VAL A 138 -12.47 12.59 25.74
C VAL A 138 -10.95 12.39 25.90
N VAL A 139 -10.45 11.20 25.59
CA VAL A 139 -9.03 10.93 25.31
C VAL A 139 -8.93 10.26 23.94
N PHE A 140 -8.11 10.84 23.06
CA PHE A 140 -7.96 10.37 21.68
C PHE A 140 -6.70 9.51 21.51
N VAL A 141 -6.83 8.37 20.84
CA VAL A 141 -5.73 7.45 20.52
C VAL A 141 -5.75 7.11 19.04
N GLY A 142 -4.70 7.48 18.29
CA GLY A 142 -4.47 6.98 16.94
C GLY A 142 -3.67 5.68 16.99
N TYR A 143 -4.29 4.55 16.64
CA TYR A 143 -3.67 3.23 16.67
C TYR A 143 -3.21 2.80 15.28
N ARG A 144 -1.91 2.56 15.13
CA ARG A 144 -1.27 2.07 13.91
C ARG A 144 -0.90 0.61 14.02
N TRP A 145 -1.39 -0.18 13.09
CA TRP A 145 -0.88 -1.52 12.83
C TRP A 145 0.09 -1.50 11.64
N SER A 146 0.95 -2.50 11.56
CA SER A 146 1.96 -2.55 10.51
C SER A 146 1.31 -2.69 9.12
N SER A 147 1.42 -1.69 8.25
CA SER A 147 0.94 -1.69 6.87
C SER A 147 2.10 -1.73 5.87
N GLU A 148 1.86 -2.29 4.68
CA GLU A 148 2.89 -2.39 3.64
C GLU A 148 3.23 -1.07 2.95
N ARG A 149 4.46 -0.97 2.42
CA ARG A 149 4.91 0.12 1.56
C ARG A 149 4.74 -0.31 0.10
N MET A 150 3.79 0.29 -0.63
CA MET A 150 3.82 0.20 -2.09
C MET A 150 4.67 1.34 -2.63
N SER A 151 5.88 1.01 -3.09
CA SER A 151 6.73 1.94 -3.83
C SER A 151 6.69 1.62 -5.32
N LEU A 152 6.53 2.65 -6.15
CA LEU A 152 6.55 2.57 -7.61
C LEU A 152 7.96 2.67 -8.23
N SER A 153 9.05 2.72 -7.45
CA SER A 153 10.41 2.70 -8.02
C SER A 153 10.68 1.38 -8.77
N LEU A 154 11.47 1.43 -9.86
CA LEU A 154 11.83 0.27 -10.67
C LEU A 154 12.49 -0.86 -9.86
N ASP A 155 13.35 -0.51 -8.91
CA ASP A 155 13.96 -1.50 -7.99
C ASP A 155 12.90 -2.18 -7.13
N ASN A 156 11.92 -1.42 -6.66
CA ASN A 156 10.82 -1.96 -5.87
C ASN A 156 9.82 -2.72 -6.75
N PHE A 157 9.66 -2.38 -8.03
CA PHE A 157 8.88 -3.18 -8.97
C PHE A 157 9.48 -4.59 -9.13
N ARG A 158 10.80 -4.72 -9.32
CA ARG A 158 11.44 -6.03 -9.39
C ARG A 158 11.26 -6.81 -8.07
N LYS A 159 11.45 -6.15 -6.93
CA LYS A 159 11.21 -6.76 -5.61
C LYS A 159 9.75 -7.20 -5.44
N ASN A 160 8.79 -6.40 -5.90
CA ASN A 160 7.36 -6.70 -5.85
C ASN A 160 7.03 -7.92 -6.70
N VAL A 161 7.58 -8.04 -7.92
CA VAL A 161 7.41 -9.22 -8.77
C VAL A 161 8.01 -10.47 -8.12
N ILE A 162 9.16 -10.35 -7.46
CA ILE A 162 9.79 -11.47 -6.73
C ILE A 162 8.97 -11.87 -5.50
N ALA A 163 8.38 -10.89 -4.82
CA ALA A 163 7.55 -11.07 -3.62
C ALA A 163 6.11 -11.55 -3.92
N LEU A 164 5.73 -11.67 -5.20
CA LEU A 164 4.47 -12.30 -5.58
C LEU A 164 4.46 -13.75 -5.06
N PRO A 165 3.30 -14.24 -4.57
CA PRO A 165 3.13 -15.65 -4.29
C PRO A 165 3.45 -16.48 -5.54
N ASP A 166 3.91 -17.72 -5.34
CA ASP A 166 4.42 -18.56 -6.43
C ASP A 166 3.43 -18.69 -7.59
N ILE A 167 2.14 -18.87 -7.29
CA ILE A 167 1.10 -19.05 -8.30
C ILE A 167 0.94 -17.82 -9.22
N PRO A 168 0.61 -16.60 -8.73
CA PRO A 168 0.59 -15.39 -9.56
C PRO A 168 1.87 -15.14 -10.33
N ARG A 169 3.03 -15.42 -9.71
CA ARG A 169 4.34 -15.24 -10.33
C ARG A 169 4.53 -16.17 -11.53
N TRP A 170 4.22 -17.46 -11.37
CA TRP A 170 4.28 -18.44 -12.45
C TRP A 170 3.28 -18.12 -13.56
N ILE A 171 2.07 -17.66 -13.24
CA ILE A 171 1.09 -17.22 -14.23
C ILE A 171 1.68 -16.07 -15.06
N LEU A 172 2.23 -15.03 -14.41
CA LEU A 172 2.78 -13.88 -15.12
C LEU A 172 3.97 -14.27 -16.03
N VAL A 173 4.89 -15.10 -15.51
CA VAL A 173 6.04 -15.60 -16.30
C VAL A 173 5.57 -16.46 -17.47
N LEU A 174 4.63 -17.39 -17.24
CA LEU A 174 4.12 -18.28 -18.26
C LEU A 174 3.38 -17.49 -19.35
N SER A 175 2.53 -16.53 -18.98
CA SER A 175 1.85 -15.63 -19.91
C SER A 175 2.85 -14.84 -20.76
N MET A 176 3.91 -14.29 -20.15
CA MET A 176 4.95 -13.57 -20.88
C MET A 176 5.67 -14.49 -21.88
N VAL A 177 6.07 -15.69 -21.46
CA VAL A 177 6.72 -16.67 -22.34
C VAL A 177 5.82 -17.10 -23.49
N LEU A 178 4.53 -17.34 -23.23
CA LEU A 178 3.56 -17.71 -24.25
C LEU A 178 3.36 -16.59 -25.29
N VAL A 179 3.24 -15.33 -24.83
CA VAL A 179 3.15 -14.16 -25.72
C VAL A 179 4.41 -14.04 -26.58
N LEU A 180 5.60 -14.10 -25.97
CA LEU A 180 6.86 -14.00 -26.71
C LEU A 180 7.02 -15.14 -27.73
N ARG A 181 6.70 -16.38 -27.34
CA ARG A 181 6.74 -17.54 -28.23
C ARG A 181 5.78 -17.37 -29.41
N PHE A 182 4.56 -16.90 -29.14
CA PHE A 182 3.55 -16.68 -30.17
C PHE A 182 3.95 -15.54 -31.14
N MET A 183 4.55 -14.47 -30.62
CA MET A 183 5.09 -13.36 -31.42
C MET A 183 6.32 -13.76 -32.24
N ALA A 184 7.19 -14.64 -31.73
CA ALA A 184 8.40 -15.11 -32.44
C ALA A 184 8.12 -16.18 -33.50
N TRP A 185 6.97 -16.86 -33.45
CA TRP A 185 6.61 -17.95 -34.37
C TRP A 185 6.70 -17.62 -35.87
N PRO A 186 6.27 -16.44 -36.38
CA PRO A 186 6.43 -16.08 -37.79
C PRO A 186 7.89 -16.01 -38.25
N ILE A 187 8.79 -15.62 -37.34
CA ILE A 187 10.24 -15.54 -37.60
C ILE A 187 10.80 -16.96 -37.71
N VAL A 188 10.51 -17.80 -36.72
CA VAL A 188 11.00 -19.19 -36.65
C VAL A 188 10.51 -20.03 -37.83
N THR A 189 9.25 -19.86 -38.24
CA THR A 189 8.66 -20.62 -39.36
C THR A 189 9.07 -20.11 -40.74
N GLY A 190 9.87 -19.04 -40.80
CA GLY A 190 10.30 -18.43 -42.06
C GLY A 190 9.15 -17.85 -42.87
N GLN A 191 7.99 -17.55 -42.25
CA GLN A 191 6.83 -16.98 -42.94
C GLN A 191 7.19 -15.65 -43.63
N TRP A 192 8.02 -14.84 -42.97
CA TRP A 192 8.58 -13.62 -43.54
C TRP A 192 9.55 -13.87 -44.70
N GLY A 193 10.40 -14.90 -44.59
CA GLY A 193 11.31 -15.29 -45.68
C GLY A 193 10.56 -15.75 -46.92
N ARG A 194 9.48 -16.53 -46.75
CA ARG A 194 8.60 -16.94 -47.86
C ARG A 194 7.89 -15.74 -48.48
N ALA A 195 7.36 -14.82 -47.67
CA ALA A 195 6.70 -13.61 -48.15
C ALA A 195 7.66 -12.71 -48.95
N LEU A 196 8.84 -12.40 -48.40
CA LEU A 196 9.84 -11.57 -49.06
C LEU A 196 10.40 -12.25 -50.33
N GLY A 197 10.61 -13.56 -50.29
CA GLY A 197 11.03 -14.35 -51.47
C GLY A 197 10.02 -14.31 -52.60
N THR A 198 8.71 -14.39 -52.30
CA THR A 198 7.66 -14.25 -53.33
C THR A 198 7.62 -12.87 -53.96
N VAL A 199 7.87 -11.79 -53.19
CA VAL A 199 7.92 -10.42 -53.72
C VAL A 199 9.17 -10.22 -54.58
N ALA A 200 10.33 -10.72 -54.16
CA ALA A 200 11.57 -10.61 -54.92
C ALA A 200 11.52 -11.37 -56.26
N ALA A 201 10.88 -12.55 -56.29
CA ALA A 201 10.68 -13.34 -57.51
C ALA A 201 9.72 -12.68 -58.53
N MET A 202 8.96 -11.66 -58.13
CA MET A 202 8.04 -10.93 -59.02
C MET A 202 8.70 -9.79 -59.79
N LYS A 203 9.87 -9.30 -59.35
CA LYS A 203 10.58 -8.20 -60.00
C LYS A 203 10.89 -8.46 -61.50
N PRO A 204 11.39 -9.64 -61.92
CA PRO A 204 11.62 -9.91 -63.35
C PRO A 204 10.32 -10.21 -64.12
N ILE A 205 9.22 -10.53 -63.45
CA ILE A 205 7.92 -10.77 -64.08
C ILE A 205 7.26 -9.44 -64.43
N GLN A 206 7.44 -8.38 -63.61
CA GLN A 206 6.92 -7.02 -63.84
C GLN A 206 7.38 -6.42 -65.18
N ASP A 207 8.59 -6.73 -65.62
CA ASP A 207 9.14 -6.25 -66.88
C ASP A 207 8.57 -6.96 -68.12
N LEU A 208 7.89 -8.11 -67.94
CA LEU A 208 7.18 -8.83 -69.01
C LEU A 208 5.68 -8.47 -69.12
N ILE A 209 5.15 -7.58 -68.27
CA ILE A 209 3.71 -7.31 -68.13
C ILE A 209 3.19 -6.23 -69.10
N ALA A 210 3.12 -6.58 -70.39
CA ALA A 210 2.31 -5.86 -71.38
C ALA A 210 1.06 -6.64 -71.84
N ALA A 211 0.80 -7.85 -71.30
CA ALA A 211 -0.25 -8.76 -71.76
C ALA A 211 -1.39 -8.99 -70.73
N SER A 212 -2.64 -9.08 -71.20
CA SER A 212 -3.88 -9.02 -70.39
C SER A 212 -4.11 -10.19 -69.40
N TRP A 213 -3.48 -11.35 -69.62
CA TRP A 213 -3.59 -12.53 -68.75
C TRP A 213 -2.91 -12.34 -67.37
N ILE A 214 -2.15 -11.26 -67.20
CA ILE A 214 -1.31 -11.01 -66.03
C ILE A 214 -2.04 -10.28 -64.89
N LYS A 215 -3.19 -9.63 -65.15
CA LYS A 215 -4.04 -9.07 -64.08
C LYS A 215 -4.43 -10.14 -63.05
N SER A 216 -4.68 -11.37 -63.51
CA SER A 216 -4.96 -12.52 -62.64
C SER A 216 -3.75 -12.91 -61.78
N VAL A 217 -2.55 -12.94 -62.36
CA VAL A 217 -1.30 -13.28 -61.67
C VAL A 217 -0.90 -12.19 -60.66
N ALA A 218 -1.01 -10.91 -61.03
CA ALA A 218 -0.75 -9.77 -60.16
C ALA A 218 -1.74 -9.70 -58.98
N SER A 219 -3.02 -10.03 -59.21
CA SER A 219 -4.02 -10.10 -58.12
C SER A 219 -3.80 -11.29 -57.17
N TRP A 220 -3.35 -12.44 -57.70
CA TRP A 220 -2.98 -13.60 -56.90
C TRP A 220 -1.72 -13.32 -56.07
N ALA A 221 -0.71 -12.72 -56.70
CA ALA A 221 0.52 -12.22 -56.08
C ALA A 221 0.27 -11.26 -54.92
N ALA A 222 -0.58 -10.25 -55.13
CA ALA A 222 -0.96 -9.30 -54.09
C ALA A 222 -1.67 -10.00 -52.92
N LYS A 223 -2.56 -10.96 -53.18
CA LYS A 223 -3.20 -11.77 -52.12
C LYS A 223 -2.17 -12.57 -51.32
N VAL A 224 -1.16 -13.16 -51.98
CA VAL A 224 -0.09 -13.92 -51.33
C VAL A 224 0.82 -13.02 -50.48
N ALA A 225 1.14 -11.81 -50.94
CA ALA A 225 1.99 -10.87 -50.21
C ALA A 225 1.29 -10.19 -49.02
N VAL A 226 -0.03 -9.97 -49.10
CA VAL A 226 -0.79 -9.29 -48.04
C VAL A 226 -1.25 -10.26 -46.94
N HIS A 227 -1.39 -11.56 -47.24
CA HIS A 227 -1.75 -12.61 -46.27
C HIS A 227 -0.84 -12.67 -45.00
N PRO A 228 0.51 -12.63 -45.09
CA PRO A 228 1.37 -12.63 -43.89
C PRO A 228 1.25 -11.36 -43.04
N LEU A 229 0.92 -10.21 -43.63
CA LEU A 229 0.65 -8.98 -42.88
C LEU A 229 -0.62 -9.11 -42.06
N PHE A 230 -1.71 -9.62 -42.65
CA PHE A 230 -2.95 -9.89 -41.90
C PHE A 230 -2.77 -10.93 -40.80
N ILE A 231 -2.03 -12.02 -41.05
CA ILE A 231 -1.70 -13.01 -40.00
C ILE A 231 -0.90 -12.36 -38.88
N THR A 232 0.09 -11.52 -39.21
CA THR A 232 0.91 -10.88 -38.17
C THR A 232 0.07 -9.90 -37.35
N LEU A 233 -0.78 -9.12 -38.01
CA LEU A 233 -1.67 -8.17 -37.34
C LEU A 233 -2.65 -8.91 -36.42
N ASP A 234 -3.32 -9.94 -36.91
CA ASP A 234 -4.22 -10.79 -36.10
C ASP A 234 -3.51 -11.36 -34.87
N ARG A 235 -2.27 -11.84 -35.04
CA ARG A 235 -1.47 -12.34 -33.93
C ARG A 235 -1.10 -11.27 -32.93
N ILE A 236 -0.75 -10.06 -33.37
CA ILE A 236 -0.47 -8.94 -32.47
C ILE A 236 -1.73 -8.61 -31.67
N VAL A 237 -2.89 -8.51 -32.33
CA VAL A 237 -4.17 -8.23 -31.70
C VAL A 237 -4.53 -9.31 -30.66
N LEU A 238 -4.46 -10.59 -31.03
CA LEU A 238 -4.71 -11.69 -30.11
C LEU A 238 -3.73 -11.69 -28.93
N SER A 239 -2.45 -11.42 -29.19
CA SER A 239 -1.42 -11.34 -28.13
C SER A 239 -1.72 -10.24 -27.13
N LEU A 240 -2.15 -9.06 -27.61
CA LEU A 240 -2.55 -7.94 -26.76
C LEU A 240 -3.79 -8.28 -25.93
N ILE A 241 -4.78 -8.97 -26.51
CA ILE A 241 -5.98 -9.44 -25.78
C ILE A 241 -5.58 -10.43 -24.68
N PHE A 242 -4.73 -11.41 -24.98
CA PHE A 242 -4.25 -12.36 -23.98
C PHE A 242 -3.43 -11.66 -22.89
N LEU A 243 -2.51 -10.77 -23.25
CA LEU A 243 -1.71 -10.02 -22.29
C LEU A 243 -2.62 -9.22 -21.34
N LEU A 244 -3.64 -8.54 -21.88
CA LEU A 244 -4.61 -7.80 -21.08
C LEU A 244 -5.39 -8.74 -20.15
N ALA A 245 -5.95 -9.84 -20.67
CA ALA A 245 -6.72 -10.80 -19.88
C ALA A 245 -5.89 -11.41 -18.75
N PHE A 246 -4.66 -11.85 -19.03
CA PHE A 246 -3.76 -12.38 -18.02
C PHE A 246 -3.32 -11.33 -17.01
N SER A 247 -3.02 -10.10 -17.45
CA SER A 247 -2.69 -9.02 -16.52
C SER A 247 -3.85 -8.72 -15.56
N MET A 248 -5.08 -8.69 -16.05
CA MET A 248 -6.27 -8.50 -15.23
C MET A 248 -6.46 -9.66 -14.24
N MET A 249 -6.28 -10.91 -14.68
CA MET A 249 -6.32 -12.08 -13.82
C MET A 249 -5.23 -12.01 -12.73
N THR A 250 -4.00 -11.63 -13.09
CA THR A 250 -2.92 -11.45 -12.12
C THR A 250 -3.23 -10.36 -11.10
N LEU A 251 -3.80 -9.23 -11.52
CA LEU A 251 -4.22 -8.16 -10.60
C LEU A 251 -5.34 -8.62 -9.66
N LEU A 252 -6.30 -9.40 -10.16
CA LEU A 252 -7.38 -9.96 -9.35
C LEU A 252 -6.84 -10.95 -8.31
N LEU A 253 -5.95 -11.86 -8.72
CA LEU A 253 -5.29 -12.80 -7.81
C LEU A 253 -4.46 -12.05 -6.78
N LEU A 254 -3.67 -11.07 -7.20
CA LEU A 254 -2.87 -10.24 -6.29
C LEU A 254 -3.76 -9.56 -5.26
N ARG A 255 -4.89 -8.98 -5.67
CA ARG A 255 -5.85 -8.36 -4.76
C ARG A 255 -6.44 -9.37 -3.77
N MET A 256 -6.74 -10.58 -4.23
CA MET A 256 -7.23 -11.65 -3.36
C MET A 256 -6.18 -12.07 -2.33
N PHE A 257 -4.93 -12.27 -2.73
CA PHE A 257 -3.82 -12.62 -1.83
C PHE A 257 -3.53 -11.52 -0.82
N VAL A 258 -3.48 -10.26 -1.28
CA VAL A 258 -3.30 -9.09 -0.43
C VAL A 258 -4.41 -9.04 0.62
N TYR A 259 -5.67 -9.19 0.20
CA TYR A 259 -6.82 -9.20 1.11
C TYR A 259 -6.72 -10.28 2.19
N PHE A 260 -6.47 -11.54 1.81
CA PHE A 260 -6.35 -12.63 2.79
C PHE A 260 -5.23 -12.39 3.79
N ARG A 261 -4.10 -11.92 3.29
CA ARG A 261 -2.92 -11.63 4.10
C ARG A 261 -3.16 -10.47 5.06
N ASP A 262 -3.86 -9.44 4.64
CA ASP A 262 -4.22 -8.32 5.50
C ASP A 262 -5.24 -8.73 6.56
N VAL A 263 -6.27 -9.51 6.18
CA VAL A 263 -7.22 -10.10 7.13
C VAL A 263 -6.50 -10.96 8.15
N TYR A 264 -5.59 -11.82 7.70
CA TYR A 264 -4.76 -12.63 8.59
C TYR A 264 -3.97 -11.75 9.58
N ARG A 265 -3.37 -10.65 9.11
CA ARG A 265 -2.58 -9.77 9.98
C ARG A 265 -3.43 -8.98 10.95
N ALA A 266 -4.59 -8.50 10.51
CA ALA A 266 -5.55 -7.85 11.38
C ALA A 266 -5.96 -8.81 12.51
N MET A 267 -6.29 -10.05 12.18
CA MET A 267 -6.76 -11.06 13.15
C MET A 267 -5.65 -11.57 14.08
N ASN A 268 -4.42 -11.74 13.59
CA ASN A 268 -3.33 -12.35 14.37
C ASN A 268 -2.41 -11.35 15.07
N PHE A 269 -2.39 -10.08 14.64
CA PHE A 269 -1.52 -9.06 15.22
C PHE A 269 -2.30 -7.84 15.69
N ALA A 270 -3.02 -7.15 14.80
CA ALA A 270 -3.64 -5.88 15.14
C ALA A 270 -4.72 -6.01 16.24
N VAL A 271 -5.60 -7.00 16.12
CA VAL A 271 -6.67 -7.25 17.10
C VAL A 271 -6.10 -7.69 18.46
N PRO A 272 -5.19 -8.68 18.55
CA PRO A 272 -4.56 -9.04 19.82
C PRO A 272 -3.80 -7.87 20.47
N ASP A 273 -3.02 -7.11 19.70
CA ASP A 273 -2.26 -5.97 20.22
C ASP A 273 -3.16 -4.86 20.76
N LEU A 274 -4.25 -4.56 20.04
CA LEU A 274 -5.24 -3.58 20.48
C LEU A 274 -6.00 -4.06 21.72
N THR A 275 -6.36 -5.34 21.76
CA THR A 275 -7.01 -5.97 22.93
C THR A 275 -6.08 -5.90 24.15
N GLU A 276 -4.80 -6.18 23.96
CA GLU A 276 -3.80 -6.10 25.01
C GLU A 276 -3.55 -4.66 25.48
N LEU A 277 -3.57 -3.68 24.57
CA LEU A 277 -3.54 -2.25 24.93
C LEU A 277 -4.72 -1.89 25.83
N ILE A 278 -5.94 -2.28 25.44
CA ILE A 278 -7.16 -2.00 26.23
C ILE A 278 -7.09 -2.70 27.59
N ARG A 279 -6.64 -3.96 27.63
CA ARG A 279 -6.48 -4.73 28.88
C ARG A 279 -5.48 -4.08 29.83
N GLN A 280 -4.33 -3.62 29.33
CA GLN A 280 -3.33 -2.95 30.17
C GLN A 280 -3.83 -1.59 30.65
N LEU A 281 -4.59 -0.87 29.82
CA LEU A 281 -5.20 0.39 30.20
C LEU A 281 -6.27 0.21 31.30
N ASP A 282 -7.12 -0.81 31.17
CA ASP A 282 -8.11 -1.17 32.19
C ASP A 282 -7.45 -1.52 33.53
N GLN A 283 -6.39 -2.34 33.49
CA GLN A 283 -5.61 -2.67 34.69
C GLN A 283 -4.96 -1.43 35.33
N ALA A 284 -4.42 -0.51 34.52
CA ALA A 284 -3.85 0.74 35.02
C ALA A 284 -4.93 1.64 35.66
N LEU A 285 -6.14 1.71 35.09
CA LEU A 285 -7.27 2.44 35.65
C LEU A 285 -7.75 1.84 36.98
N ALA A 286 -7.87 0.52 37.05
CA ALA A 286 -8.25 -0.19 38.28
C ALA A 286 -7.25 0.07 39.41
N ASN A 287 -5.95 0.06 39.10
CA ASN A 287 -4.90 0.39 40.08
C ASN A 287 -5.02 1.83 40.60
N LEU A 288 -5.37 2.79 39.74
CA LEU A 288 -5.59 4.19 40.15
C LEU A 288 -6.84 4.35 41.02
N GLN A 289 -7.87 3.52 40.82
CA GLN A 289 -9.08 3.53 41.64
C GLN A 289 -8.87 2.84 42.99
N GLY A 290 -8.11 1.75 43.05
CA GLY A 290 -7.83 1.01 44.28
C GLY A 290 -6.85 1.68 45.24
N ASN A 291 -6.11 2.70 44.78
CA ASN A 291 -5.19 3.50 45.61
C ASN A 291 -5.88 4.74 46.25
N LYS A 292 -7.21 4.81 46.22
CA LYS A 292 -8.01 5.82 46.95
C LYS A 292 -8.43 5.31 48.32
#